data_AF-A0A2R6MRX3-F1
#
_entry.id   AF-A0A2R6MRX3-F1
#
_cell.length_a   1.000
_cell.length_b   1.000
_cell.length_c   1.000
_cell.angle_alpha   90.00
_cell.angle_beta   90.00
_cell.angle_gamma   90.00
#
_symmetry.space_group_name_H-M   'P 1'
#
loop_
_entity.id
_entity.type
_entity.pdbx_description
1 polymer ?
#
loop_
_entity_poly.entity_id
_entity_poly.type
_entity_poly.pdbx_seq_one_letter_code
_entity_poly.pdbx_strand_id
1 'polypeptide(L)'
;MDDPTKVEWRQWDHGPFETAKRTGKPVLLSLVTPWSGECREMDRTTYTDPRIAANVTDGFVPVRVDADRHPRVRERYNMGGFPSTVFLTPSGRVLTGATFLGPDGFRGILDSVRGTWDARGEAAGSVPRALRNAEPPGGQVGPGIEEHMVEQLLAAYDDEFGGWGTDVKFPLPRTVEFALVRARDQAVRALEAVQTHLLDTYNGGFYRYARNRNWRGAVREKLTDDNAALVRAFAHGYRYTGEETYRDAAESAIEYLTTDLWTGDAFAASQGGDEAYFRLEPAAREDA
;
A
#
# COMPACT_ATOMS: atom_id res chain seq x y z
N MET A 1 -17.11 1.29 -15.98
CA MET A 1 -15.88 1.99 -15.55
C MET A 1 -15.20 2.38 -16.85
N ASP A 2 -15.48 3.60 -17.32
CA ASP A 2 -14.79 4.11 -18.50
C ASP A 2 -13.32 4.24 -18.13
N ASP A 3 -12.47 3.40 -18.74
CA ASP A 3 -11.03 3.46 -18.55
C ASP A 3 -10.53 4.72 -19.26
N PRO A 4 -10.11 5.78 -18.55
CA PRO A 4 -9.69 7.02 -19.18
C PRO A 4 -8.31 6.87 -19.87
N THR A 5 -7.66 5.73 -19.73
CA THR A 5 -6.31 5.53 -20.24
C THR A 5 -6.30 5.23 -21.74
N LYS A 6 -5.19 5.57 -22.40
CA LYS A 6 -4.95 5.27 -23.83
C LYS A 6 -4.09 4.02 -24.03
N VAL A 7 -3.64 3.39 -22.93
CA VAL A 7 -2.87 2.15 -22.97
C VAL A 7 -3.84 0.99 -23.13
N GLU A 8 -3.61 0.11 -24.09
CA GLU A 8 -4.41 -1.10 -24.28
C GLU A 8 -4.03 -2.19 -23.25
N TRP A 9 -4.56 -2.06 -22.04
CA TRP A 9 -4.29 -2.98 -20.95
C TRP A 9 -4.84 -4.38 -21.20
N ARG A 10 -4.03 -5.39 -20.92
CA ARG A 10 -4.45 -6.80 -20.88
C ARG A 10 -4.71 -7.23 -19.44
N GLN A 11 -5.58 -8.21 -19.28
CA GLN A 11 -5.87 -8.84 -17.98
C GLN A 11 -4.70 -9.73 -17.53
N TRP A 12 -4.65 -10.02 -16.23
CA TRP A 12 -3.69 -10.97 -15.67
C TRP A 12 -4.07 -12.41 -16.00
N ASP A 13 -3.40 -12.98 -16.99
CA ASP A 13 -3.47 -14.41 -17.32
C ASP A 13 -2.18 -14.87 -18.03
N HIS A 14 -2.16 -16.10 -18.57
CA HIS A 14 -0.99 -16.64 -19.27
C HIS A 14 -0.74 -15.99 -20.65
N GLY A 15 -1.77 -15.46 -21.31
CA GLY A 15 -1.75 -14.93 -22.67
C GLY A 15 -0.78 -13.75 -22.89
N PRO A 16 -0.76 -12.71 -22.03
CA PRO A 16 0.23 -11.64 -22.12
C PRO A 16 1.67 -12.13 -22.02
N PHE A 17 1.95 -13.10 -21.16
CA PHE A 17 3.30 -13.66 -21.02
C PHE A 17 3.72 -14.49 -22.24
N GLU A 18 2.80 -15.27 -22.82
CA GLU A 18 3.06 -15.96 -24.10
C GLU A 18 3.24 -14.97 -25.25
N THR A 19 2.49 -13.87 -25.27
CA THR A 19 2.67 -12.77 -26.22
C THR A 19 4.05 -12.11 -26.05
N ALA A 20 4.46 -11.86 -24.81
CA ALA A 20 5.77 -11.32 -24.47
C ALA A 20 6.91 -12.22 -24.97
N LYS A 21 6.80 -13.54 -24.77
CA LYS A 21 7.75 -14.53 -25.31
C LYS A 21 7.80 -14.50 -26.85
N ARG A 22 6.63 -14.53 -27.51
CA ARG A 22 6.55 -14.54 -28.98
C ARG A 22 7.08 -13.27 -29.64
N THR A 23 6.85 -12.12 -28.99
CA THR A 23 7.25 -10.81 -29.53
C THR A 23 8.62 -10.35 -29.06
N GLY A 24 9.25 -11.07 -28.13
CA GLY A 24 10.54 -10.68 -27.54
C GLY A 24 10.47 -9.39 -26.71
N LYS A 25 9.27 -8.99 -26.24
CA LYS A 25 9.04 -7.76 -25.47
C LYS A 25 8.92 -8.05 -23.98
N PRO A 26 9.41 -7.16 -23.09
CA PRO A 26 9.13 -7.25 -21.66
C PRO A 26 7.65 -6.93 -21.37
N VAL A 27 7.20 -7.37 -20.19
CA VAL A 27 5.84 -7.07 -19.68
C VAL A 27 5.89 -5.81 -18.82
N LEU A 28 4.97 -4.88 -19.07
CA LEU A 28 4.67 -3.79 -18.15
C LEU A 28 3.47 -4.22 -17.30
N LEU A 29 3.69 -4.47 -16.02
CA LEU A 29 2.68 -4.81 -15.04
C LEU A 29 2.30 -3.57 -14.22
N SER A 30 1.06 -3.12 -14.33
CA SER A 30 0.49 -2.08 -13.46
C SER A 30 -0.43 -2.73 -12.42
N LEU A 31 0.01 -2.73 -11.16
CA LEU A 31 -0.83 -3.11 -10.03
C LEU A 31 -1.56 -1.88 -9.50
N VAL A 32 -2.88 -1.98 -9.42
CA VAL A 32 -3.76 -0.90 -8.98
C VAL A 32 -4.76 -1.40 -7.95
N THR A 33 -5.36 -0.46 -7.24
CA THR A 33 -6.49 -0.71 -6.33
C THR A 33 -7.57 0.34 -6.57
N PRO A 34 -8.85 0.00 -6.41
CA PRO A 34 -9.95 0.94 -6.68
C PRO A 34 -9.96 2.14 -5.72
N TRP A 35 -9.45 1.95 -4.50
CA TRP A 35 -9.43 2.96 -3.46
C TRP A 35 -8.28 3.97 -3.61
N SER A 36 -7.19 3.62 -4.29
CA SER A 36 -5.98 4.45 -4.38
C SER A 36 -6.19 5.75 -5.17
N GLY A 37 -5.96 6.88 -4.52
CA GLY A 37 -5.98 8.19 -5.18
C GLY A 37 -4.86 8.35 -6.22
N GLU A 38 -3.66 7.88 -5.90
CA GLU A 38 -2.49 7.95 -6.79
C GLU A 38 -2.66 7.09 -8.05
N CYS A 39 -3.36 5.95 -7.96
CA CYS A 39 -3.73 5.15 -9.14
C CYS A 39 -4.58 5.98 -10.11
N ARG A 40 -5.65 6.62 -9.60
CA ARG A 40 -6.54 7.48 -10.41
C ARG A 40 -5.80 8.69 -10.97
N GLU A 41 -4.91 9.29 -10.19
CA GLU A 41 -4.09 10.42 -10.67
C GLU A 41 -3.14 9.99 -11.80
N MET A 42 -2.48 8.84 -11.67
CA MET A 42 -1.57 8.32 -12.69
C MET A 42 -2.33 7.97 -13.98
N ASP A 43 -3.54 7.40 -13.86
CA ASP A 43 -4.42 7.17 -15.01
C ASP A 43 -4.72 8.47 -15.75
N ARG A 44 -5.11 9.52 -15.03
CA ARG A 44 -5.56 10.78 -15.61
C ARG A 44 -4.43 11.65 -16.17
N THR A 45 -3.21 11.52 -15.64
CA THR A 45 -2.06 12.38 -15.99
C THR A 45 -1.04 11.69 -16.89
N THR A 46 -0.80 10.40 -16.70
CA THR A 46 0.30 9.66 -17.36
C THR A 46 -0.22 8.73 -18.43
N TYR A 47 -1.18 7.85 -18.09
CA TYR A 47 -1.68 6.86 -19.06
C TYR A 47 -2.68 7.43 -20.09
N THR A 48 -3.13 8.68 -19.91
CA THR A 48 -3.88 9.46 -20.91
C THR A 48 -3.00 10.12 -21.98
N ASP A 49 -1.68 10.20 -21.77
CA ASP A 49 -0.75 10.78 -22.74
C ASP A 49 -0.56 9.81 -23.93
N PRO A 50 -0.94 10.22 -25.17
CA PRO A 50 -0.82 9.35 -26.34
C PRO A 50 0.63 8.96 -26.64
N ARG A 51 1.63 9.77 -26.24
CA ARG A 51 3.05 9.44 -26.42
C ARG A 51 3.49 8.32 -25.49
N ILE A 52 3.00 8.31 -24.26
CA ILE A 52 3.21 7.21 -23.31
C ILE A 52 2.55 5.94 -23.84
N ALA A 53 1.28 6.04 -24.27
CA ALA A 53 0.56 4.89 -24.81
C ALA A 53 1.26 4.27 -26.02
N ALA A 54 1.70 5.09 -26.98
CA ALA A 54 2.48 4.62 -28.13
C ALA A 54 3.77 3.92 -27.70
N ASN A 55 4.55 4.53 -26.80
CA ASN A 55 5.78 3.91 -26.29
C ASN A 55 5.53 2.58 -25.57
N VAL A 56 4.44 2.49 -24.80
CA VAL A 56 4.05 1.24 -24.14
C VAL A 56 3.70 0.17 -25.18
N THR A 57 2.82 0.48 -26.15
CA THR A 57 2.41 -0.46 -27.21
C THR A 57 3.60 -0.95 -28.05
N ASP A 58 4.53 -0.06 -28.37
CA ASP A 58 5.69 -0.37 -29.19
C ASP A 58 6.71 -1.21 -28.44
N GLY A 59 6.94 -0.94 -27.15
CA GLY A 59 8.04 -1.55 -26.39
C GLY A 59 7.65 -2.71 -25.48
N PHE A 60 6.38 -2.83 -25.09
CA PHE A 60 5.98 -3.64 -23.94
C PHE A 60 4.69 -4.42 -24.20
N VAL A 61 4.46 -5.45 -23.40
CA VAL A 61 3.14 -6.05 -23.25
C VAL A 61 2.50 -5.50 -21.97
N PRO A 62 1.58 -4.51 -22.05
CA PRO A 62 0.91 -3.94 -20.89
C PRO A 62 -0.11 -4.91 -20.29
N VAL A 63 -0.01 -5.10 -18.98
CA VAL A 63 -0.90 -5.90 -18.13
C VAL A 63 -1.32 -5.07 -16.93
N ARG A 64 -2.61 -5.05 -16.63
CA ARG A 64 -3.17 -4.29 -15.50
C ARG A 64 -3.92 -5.22 -14.57
N VAL A 65 -3.69 -5.06 -13.27
CA VAL A 65 -4.17 -6.00 -12.26
C VAL A 65 -4.73 -5.26 -11.06
N ASP A 66 -5.97 -5.58 -10.72
CA ASP A 66 -6.55 -5.24 -9.43
C ASP A 66 -5.90 -6.11 -8.35
N ALA A 67 -5.10 -5.47 -7.50
CA ALA A 67 -4.31 -6.11 -6.47
C ALA A 67 -5.15 -6.67 -5.32
N ASP A 68 -6.35 -6.12 -5.07
CA ASP A 68 -7.26 -6.63 -4.03
C ASP A 68 -7.87 -7.96 -4.46
N ARG A 69 -8.08 -8.13 -5.76
CA ARG A 69 -8.57 -9.39 -6.35
C ARG A 69 -7.45 -10.43 -6.57
N HIS A 70 -6.19 -10.02 -6.54
CA HIS A 70 -5.03 -10.87 -6.83
C HIS A 70 -3.93 -10.78 -5.75
N PRO A 71 -4.20 -11.23 -4.51
CA PRO A 71 -3.29 -11.03 -3.37
C PRO A 71 -1.90 -11.65 -3.58
N ARG A 72 -1.80 -12.79 -4.28
CA ARG A 72 -0.50 -13.42 -4.61
C ARG A 72 0.33 -12.59 -5.60
N VAL A 73 -0.33 -11.91 -6.53
CA VAL A 73 0.34 -11.01 -7.49
C VAL A 73 0.79 -9.75 -6.77
N ARG A 74 -0.06 -9.20 -5.88
CA ARG A 74 0.27 -8.10 -4.96
C ARG A 74 1.53 -8.43 -4.15
N GLU A 75 1.54 -9.55 -3.43
CA GLU A 75 2.67 -9.92 -2.57
C GLU A 75 3.98 -10.07 -3.35
N ARG A 76 3.91 -10.60 -4.58
CA ARG A 76 5.10 -10.83 -5.41
C ARG A 76 5.67 -9.57 -6.04
N TYR A 77 4.83 -8.63 -6.47
CA TYR A 77 5.25 -7.52 -7.33
C TYR A 77 4.98 -6.12 -6.76
N ASN A 78 4.35 -5.98 -5.59
CA ASN A 78 4.15 -4.67 -4.99
C ASN A 78 5.49 -3.98 -4.66
N MET A 79 5.63 -2.72 -5.07
CA MET A 79 6.83 -1.89 -4.90
C MET A 79 6.75 -1.01 -3.64
N GLY A 80 6.00 -1.43 -2.63
CA GLY A 80 5.79 -0.69 -1.38
C GLY A 80 4.60 0.27 -1.37
N GLY A 81 3.84 0.36 -2.47
CA GLY A 81 2.71 1.28 -2.59
C GLY A 81 1.82 1.00 -3.80
N PHE A 82 0.76 1.80 -3.97
CA PHE A 82 -0.13 1.73 -5.13
C PHE A 82 -0.26 3.12 -5.75
N PRO A 83 -0.05 3.26 -7.07
CA PRO A 83 0.18 2.19 -8.04
C PRO A 83 1.56 1.54 -7.84
N SER A 84 1.72 0.29 -8.25
CA SER A 84 3.04 -0.31 -8.49
C SER A 84 3.20 -0.54 -9.99
N THR A 85 4.19 0.14 -10.57
CA THR A 85 4.58 0.02 -11.99
C THR A 85 5.80 -0.89 -12.07
N VAL A 86 5.64 -2.07 -12.63
CA VAL A 86 6.64 -3.14 -12.58
C VAL A 86 6.96 -3.63 -13.98
N PHE A 87 8.25 -3.75 -14.28
CA PHE A 87 8.71 -4.30 -15.55
C PHE A 87 9.21 -5.72 -15.33
N LEU A 88 8.67 -6.65 -16.11
CA LEU A 88 8.98 -8.07 -15.98
C LEU A 88 9.57 -8.61 -17.28
N THR A 89 10.45 -9.59 -17.14
CA THR A 89 10.77 -10.53 -18.22
C THR A 89 9.51 -11.32 -18.63
N PRO A 90 9.46 -11.90 -19.84
CA PRO A 90 8.44 -12.86 -20.24
C PRO A 90 8.28 -14.08 -19.32
N SER A 91 9.27 -14.41 -18.47
CA SER A 91 9.16 -15.45 -17.44
C SER A 91 8.60 -14.97 -16.10
N GLY A 92 8.26 -13.68 -15.95
CA GLY A 92 7.75 -13.11 -14.70
C GLY A 92 8.83 -12.81 -13.64
N ARG A 93 10.11 -12.73 -14.03
CA ARG A 93 11.17 -12.14 -13.19
C ARG A 93 11.15 -10.62 -13.30
N VAL A 94 11.46 -9.95 -12.19
CA VAL A 94 11.43 -8.49 -12.08
C VAL A 94 12.70 -7.90 -12.70
N LEU A 95 12.53 -7.00 -13.67
CA LEU A 95 13.59 -6.16 -14.21
C LEU A 95 13.82 -4.96 -13.28
N THR A 96 12.76 -4.21 -13.02
CA THR A 96 12.73 -3.05 -12.14
C THR A 96 11.28 -2.65 -11.84
N GLY A 97 11.07 -1.68 -10.96
CA GLY A 97 9.77 -1.06 -10.77
C GLY A 97 9.84 0.21 -9.94
N ALA A 98 8.71 0.89 -9.88
CA ALA A 98 8.48 2.10 -9.09
C ALA A 98 7.02 2.13 -8.62
N THR A 99 6.68 3.08 -7.75
CA THR A 99 5.30 3.35 -7.38
C THR A 99 4.64 4.30 -8.41
N PHE A 100 4.21 5.48 -7.97
CA PHE A 100 3.67 6.53 -8.82
C PHE A 100 4.77 7.13 -9.70
N LEU A 101 4.46 7.37 -10.97
CA LEU A 101 5.32 8.06 -11.92
C LEU A 101 4.48 9.05 -12.72
N GLY A 102 4.86 10.32 -12.72
CA GLY A 102 4.35 11.30 -13.68
C GLY A 102 4.89 11.05 -15.09
N PRO A 103 4.41 11.79 -16.12
CA PRO A 103 4.74 11.52 -17.52
C PRO A 103 6.23 11.46 -17.83
N ASP A 104 7.02 12.41 -17.32
CA ASP A 104 8.47 12.45 -17.62
C ASP A 104 9.24 11.33 -16.91
N GLY A 105 8.88 11.02 -15.66
CA GLY A 105 9.42 9.87 -14.93
C GLY A 105 9.07 8.55 -15.62
N PHE A 106 7.85 8.44 -16.15
CA PHE A 106 7.41 7.27 -16.90
C PHE A 106 8.19 7.11 -18.21
N ARG A 107 8.45 8.19 -18.96
CA ARG A 107 9.33 8.14 -20.16
C ARG A 107 10.72 7.66 -19.79
N GLY A 108 11.33 8.25 -18.76
CA GLY A 108 12.67 7.89 -18.32
C GLY A 108 12.80 6.42 -17.94
N ILE A 109 11.82 5.86 -17.22
CA ILE A 109 11.87 4.43 -16.86
C ILE A 109 11.67 3.52 -18.08
N LEU A 110 10.80 3.87 -19.03
CA LEU A 110 10.61 3.08 -20.25
C LEU A 110 11.91 2.98 -21.06
N ASP A 111 12.62 4.10 -21.23
CA ASP A 111 13.89 4.14 -21.96
C ASP A 111 14.98 3.34 -21.26
N SER A 112 15.08 3.48 -19.93
CA SER A 112 16.02 2.70 -19.10
C SER A 112 15.78 1.19 -19.20
N VAL A 113 14.51 0.77 -19.16
CA VAL A 113 14.13 -0.64 -19.26
C VAL A 113 14.41 -1.18 -20.66
N ARG A 114 14.11 -0.43 -21.72
CA ARG A 114 14.44 -0.82 -23.10
C ARG A 114 15.94 -1.04 -23.27
N GLY A 115 16.77 -0.08 -22.85
CA GLY A 115 18.23 -0.22 -22.94
C GLY A 115 18.75 -1.44 -22.16
N THR A 116 18.19 -1.71 -20.99
CA THR A 116 18.56 -2.90 -20.19
C THR A 116 18.10 -4.20 -20.87
N TRP A 117 16.88 -4.22 -21.42
CA TRP A 117 16.30 -5.36 -22.09
C TRP A 117 17.03 -5.69 -23.40
N ASP A 118 17.38 -4.69 -24.20
CA ASP A 118 18.11 -4.90 -25.45
C ASP A 118 19.52 -5.47 -25.19
N ALA A 119 20.16 -5.03 -24.10
CA ALA A 119 21.50 -5.48 -23.76
C ALA A 119 21.56 -6.88 -23.12
N ARG A 120 20.56 -7.26 -22.32
CA ARG A 120 20.63 -8.46 -21.45
C ARG A 120 19.43 -9.40 -21.59
N GLY A 121 18.33 -8.93 -22.16
CA GLY A 121 17.08 -9.65 -22.30
C GLY A 121 16.66 -10.32 -21.00
N GLU A 122 16.33 -11.60 -21.12
CA GLU A 122 15.90 -12.47 -20.03
C GLU A 122 16.90 -12.45 -18.85
N ALA A 123 18.21 -12.34 -19.09
CA ALA A 123 19.22 -12.38 -18.02
C ALA A 123 19.16 -11.16 -17.06
N ALA A 124 18.51 -10.06 -17.45
CA ALA A 124 18.33 -8.90 -16.57
C ALA A 124 17.33 -9.16 -15.42
N GLY A 125 16.45 -10.15 -15.56
CA GLY A 125 15.41 -10.42 -14.57
C GLY A 125 15.94 -11.03 -13.28
N SER A 126 15.39 -10.58 -12.15
CA SER A 126 15.68 -11.16 -10.84
C SER A 126 14.41 -11.59 -10.11
N VAL A 127 14.53 -12.59 -9.24
CA VAL A 127 13.47 -12.94 -8.29
C VAL A 127 13.71 -12.12 -7.02
N PRO A 128 12.69 -11.45 -6.46
CA PRO A 128 12.80 -10.76 -5.18
C PRO A 128 13.41 -11.67 -4.11
N ARG A 129 14.32 -11.15 -3.27
CA ARG A 129 15.07 -11.95 -2.29
C ARG A 129 14.15 -12.79 -1.39
N ALA A 130 13.01 -12.23 -0.98
CA ALA A 130 12.01 -12.91 -0.16
C ALA A 130 11.43 -14.18 -0.82
N LEU A 131 11.50 -14.29 -2.15
CA LEU A 131 10.98 -15.41 -2.94
C LEU A 131 12.09 -16.31 -3.50
N ARG A 132 13.36 -16.03 -3.21
CA ARG A 132 14.49 -16.85 -3.68
C ARG A 132 14.62 -18.16 -2.90
N ASN A 133 14.27 -18.14 -1.62
CA ASN A 133 14.34 -19.30 -0.76
C ASN A 133 12.96 -19.96 -0.73
N ALA A 134 12.90 -21.23 -1.12
CA ALA A 134 11.65 -22.00 -1.11
C ALA A 134 11.17 -22.31 0.31
N GLU A 135 12.10 -22.37 1.28
CA GLU A 135 11.78 -22.60 2.68
C GLU A 135 11.85 -21.28 3.46
N PRO A 136 10.76 -20.90 4.16
CA PRO A 136 10.84 -19.82 5.13
C PRO A 136 11.84 -20.20 6.23
N PRO A 137 12.53 -19.23 6.85
CA PRO A 137 13.41 -19.52 7.98
C PRO A 137 12.63 -20.27 9.07
N GLY A 138 13.11 -21.47 9.41
CA GLY A 138 12.53 -22.34 10.44
C GLY A 138 13.44 -22.46 11.66
N GLY A 139 12.88 -22.85 12.80
CA GLY A 139 13.62 -23.02 14.05
C GLY A 139 12.75 -22.82 15.27
N GLN A 140 13.32 -23.05 16.46
CA GLN A 140 12.64 -22.76 17.71
C GLN A 140 12.57 -21.24 17.93
N VAL A 141 11.40 -20.73 18.30
CA VAL A 141 11.26 -19.35 18.75
C VAL A 141 11.89 -19.23 20.14
N GLY A 142 13.04 -18.58 20.23
CA GLY A 142 13.81 -18.41 21.46
C GLY A 142 14.05 -16.94 21.83
N PRO A 143 14.55 -16.65 23.05
CA PRO A 143 14.70 -15.29 23.57
C PRO A 143 15.51 -14.34 22.68
N GLY A 144 16.56 -14.84 22.01
CA GLY A 144 17.38 -14.01 21.12
C GLY A 144 16.62 -13.41 19.93
N ILE A 145 15.53 -14.05 19.48
CA ILE A 145 14.66 -13.46 18.44
C ILE A 145 13.93 -12.25 19.01
N GLU A 146 13.40 -12.37 20.22
CA GLU A 146 12.69 -11.29 20.88
C GLU A 146 13.63 -10.13 21.22
N GLU A 147 14.83 -10.42 21.74
CA GLU A 147 15.86 -9.42 22.01
C GLU A 147 16.18 -8.61 20.75
N HIS A 148 16.38 -9.29 19.63
CA HIS A 148 16.62 -8.62 18.35
C HIS A 148 15.43 -7.77 17.87
N MET A 149 14.20 -8.24 18.08
CA MET A 149 13.01 -7.46 17.76
C MET A 149 12.90 -6.20 18.64
N VAL A 150 13.25 -6.30 19.93
CA VAL A 150 13.27 -5.14 20.85
C VAL A 150 14.35 -4.15 20.45
N GLU A 151 15.55 -4.60 20.10
CA GLU A 151 16.62 -3.71 19.59
C GLU A 151 16.16 -2.92 18.36
N GLN A 152 15.54 -3.59 17.40
CA GLN A 152 15.00 -2.93 16.20
C GLN A 152 13.86 -1.97 16.53
N LEU A 153 12.96 -2.36 17.44
CA LEU A 153 11.85 -1.54 17.88
C LEU A 153 12.34 -0.21 18.48
N LEU A 154 13.30 -0.30 19.40
CA LEU A 154 13.85 0.88 20.09
C LEU A 154 14.64 1.77 19.13
N ALA A 155 15.45 1.17 18.24
CA ALA A 155 16.28 1.92 17.30
C ALA A 155 15.46 2.65 16.23
N ALA A 156 14.31 2.12 15.83
CA ALA A 156 13.46 2.71 14.80
C ALA A 156 12.43 3.73 15.34
N TYR A 157 12.35 3.90 16.67
CA TYR A 157 11.37 4.78 17.29
C TYR A 157 11.72 6.25 17.06
N ASP A 158 10.69 7.06 16.85
CA ASP A 158 10.83 8.50 16.67
C ASP A 158 10.41 9.22 17.95
N ASP A 159 11.40 9.62 18.75
CA ASP A 159 11.16 10.30 20.03
C ASP A 159 10.52 11.67 19.88
N GLU A 160 10.61 12.31 18.72
CA GLU A 160 10.06 13.64 18.48
C GLU A 160 8.56 13.59 18.20
N PHE A 161 8.15 12.73 17.25
CA PHE A 161 6.76 12.68 16.76
C PHE A 161 5.99 11.42 17.16
N GLY A 162 6.61 10.48 17.86
CA GLY A 162 6.01 9.19 18.19
C GLY A 162 5.90 8.24 17.00
N GLY A 163 5.65 6.98 17.30
CA GLY A 163 5.65 5.88 16.33
C GLY A 163 7.04 5.55 15.79
N TRP A 164 7.10 4.80 14.69
CA TRP A 164 8.34 4.27 14.12
C TRP A 164 8.58 4.74 12.69
N GLY A 165 9.85 4.85 12.31
CA GLY A 165 10.28 5.33 11.00
C GLY A 165 10.53 6.84 10.95
N THR A 166 11.22 7.28 9.88
CA THR A 166 11.83 8.62 9.78
C THR A 166 11.20 9.57 8.77
N ASP A 167 10.22 9.10 7.98
CA ASP A 167 9.64 9.88 6.89
C ASP A 167 8.10 9.74 6.89
N VAL A 168 7.51 8.96 5.99
CA VAL A 168 6.07 8.62 6.03
C VAL A 168 5.73 7.86 7.32
N LYS A 169 4.61 8.22 7.98
CA LYS A 169 4.16 7.63 9.25
C LYS A 169 2.98 6.69 9.06
N PHE A 170 3.18 5.42 9.43
CA PHE A 170 2.15 4.39 9.46
C PHE A 170 1.73 4.08 10.91
N PRO A 171 0.47 3.66 11.14
CA PRO A 171 -0.02 3.35 12.49
C PRO A 171 0.59 2.07 13.10
N LEU A 172 1.09 1.15 12.26
CA LEU A 172 1.82 -0.07 12.67
C LEU A 172 1.20 -0.82 13.88
N PRO A 173 -0.08 -1.22 13.83
CA PRO A 173 -0.82 -1.74 14.99
C PRO A 173 -0.16 -2.96 15.66
N ARG A 174 0.46 -3.85 14.88
CA ARG A 174 1.20 -5.01 15.44
C ARG A 174 2.49 -4.60 16.17
N THR A 175 3.17 -3.57 15.69
CA THR A 175 4.34 -2.99 16.38
C THR A 175 3.90 -2.32 17.68
N VAL A 176 2.78 -1.60 17.66
CA VAL A 176 2.16 -1.02 18.86
C VAL A 176 1.81 -2.11 19.87
N GLU A 177 1.16 -3.20 19.46
CA GLU A 177 0.82 -4.32 20.34
C GLU A 177 2.05 -4.94 21.02
N PHE A 178 3.14 -5.14 20.27
CA PHE A 178 4.39 -5.64 20.82
C PHE A 178 5.03 -4.62 21.78
N ALA A 179 5.02 -3.35 21.40
CA ALA A 179 5.56 -2.26 22.22
C ALA A 179 4.76 -2.03 23.50
N LEU A 180 3.43 -2.27 23.53
CA LEU A 180 2.64 -2.18 24.77
C LEU A 180 3.18 -3.09 25.89
N VAL A 181 3.80 -4.21 25.52
CA VAL A 181 4.43 -5.17 26.45
C VAL A 181 5.88 -4.79 26.77
N ARG A 182 6.66 -4.35 25.76
CA ARG A 182 8.13 -4.22 25.88
C ARG A 182 8.64 -2.78 26.03
N ALA A 183 7.88 -1.79 25.58
CA ALA A 183 8.22 -0.37 25.57
C ALA A 183 6.95 0.49 25.68
N ARG A 184 6.20 0.33 26.77
CA ARG A 184 4.83 0.85 26.92
C ARG A 184 4.72 2.35 26.62
N ASP A 185 5.64 3.16 27.11
CA ASP A 185 5.60 4.62 26.91
C ASP A 185 5.69 5.00 25.42
N GLN A 186 6.48 4.27 24.63
CA GLN A 186 6.56 4.46 23.18
C GLN A 186 5.26 4.06 22.48
N ALA A 187 4.63 2.97 22.93
CA ALA A 187 3.37 2.50 22.38
C ALA A 187 2.22 3.47 22.64
N VAL A 188 2.13 4.01 23.87
CA VAL A 188 1.14 5.01 24.28
C VAL A 188 1.28 6.28 23.43
N ARG A 189 2.50 6.82 23.30
CA ARG A 189 2.75 7.99 22.43
C ARG A 189 2.43 7.72 20.96
N ALA A 190 2.67 6.50 20.47
CA ALA A 190 2.28 6.11 19.12
C ALA A 190 0.76 6.06 18.94
N LEU A 191 0.02 5.48 19.90
CA LEU A 191 -1.45 5.45 19.88
C LEU A 191 -2.05 6.85 19.94
N GLU A 192 -1.51 7.75 20.78
CA GLU A 192 -1.93 9.15 20.84
C GLU A 192 -1.74 9.87 19.50
N ALA A 193 -0.61 9.65 18.83
CA ALA A 193 -0.35 10.24 17.52
C ALA A 193 -1.32 9.70 16.46
N VAL A 194 -1.56 8.38 16.45
CA VAL A 194 -2.54 7.76 15.54
C VAL A 194 -3.95 8.28 15.80
N GLN A 195 -4.37 8.34 17.06
CA GLN A 195 -5.68 8.86 17.44
C GLN A 195 -5.85 10.31 17.01
N THR A 196 -4.83 11.14 17.25
CA THR A 196 -4.89 12.58 16.96
C THR A 196 -4.92 12.87 15.46
N HIS A 197 -4.19 12.09 14.65
CA HIS A 197 -3.93 12.44 13.26
C HIS A 197 -4.62 11.55 12.24
N LEU A 198 -4.99 10.32 12.60
CA LEU A 198 -5.54 9.33 11.68
C LEU A 198 -6.96 8.88 12.04
N LEU A 199 -7.45 9.08 13.27
CA LEU A 199 -8.86 8.81 13.57
C LEU A 199 -9.75 9.80 12.82
N ASP A 200 -10.70 9.29 12.06
CA ASP A 200 -11.76 10.10 11.46
C ASP A 200 -12.83 10.35 12.52
N THR A 201 -12.76 11.52 13.15
CA THR A 201 -13.68 11.91 14.22
C THR A 201 -15.11 12.21 13.74
N TYR A 202 -15.38 12.12 12.44
CA TYR A 202 -16.71 12.36 11.87
C TYR A 202 -17.39 11.05 11.47
N ASN A 203 -16.79 10.29 10.55
CA ASN A 203 -17.38 9.03 10.06
C ASN A 203 -16.84 7.78 10.80
N GLY A 204 -15.97 7.95 11.81
CA GLY A 204 -15.32 6.85 12.51
C GLY A 204 -14.26 6.11 11.68
N GLY A 205 -13.55 5.18 12.31
CA GLY A 205 -12.44 4.46 11.67
C GLY A 205 -11.18 5.31 11.45
N PHE A 206 -10.15 4.69 10.91
CA PHE A 206 -8.81 5.26 10.78
C PHE A 206 -8.39 5.40 9.32
N TYR A 207 -7.84 6.57 9.00
CA TYR A 207 -7.11 6.84 7.77
C TYR A 207 -5.82 6.03 7.72
N ARG A 208 -5.40 5.68 6.51
CA ARG A 208 -4.36 4.67 6.27
C ARG A 208 -2.98 5.04 6.83
N TYR A 209 -2.51 6.25 6.58
CA TYR A 209 -1.19 6.74 7.03
C TYR A 209 -1.07 8.25 6.86
N ALA A 210 0.03 8.85 7.32
CA ALA A 210 0.36 10.26 7.11
C ALA A 210 1.63 10.43 6.26
N ARG A 211 1.60 11.35 5.29
CA ARG A 211 2.71 11.58 4.34
C ARG A 211 3.99 12.13 4.96
N ASN A 212 3.90 12.75 6.15
CA ASN A 212 5.02 13.45 6.77
C ASN A 212 5.37 12.83 8.14
N ARG A 213 6.64 12.98 8.53
CA ARG A 213 7.19 12.51 9.82
C ARG A 213 6.40 13.01 11.04
N ASN A 214 5.84 14.21 10.94
CA ASN A 214 5.03 14.83 11.98
C ASN A 214 3.53 14.49 11.91
N TRP A 215 3.18 13.38 11.28
CA TRP A 215 1.81 12.90 11.09
C TRP A 215 0.87 13.82 10.28
N ARG A 216 1.39 14.89 9.65
CA ARG A 216 0.60 15.73 8.76
C ARG A 216 0.37 15.09 7.39
N GLY A 217 -0.72 15.50 6.75
CA GLY A 217 -1.08 15.05 5.41
C GLY A 217 -1.60 13.61 5.42
N ALA A 218 -2.64 13.35 6.23
CA ALA A 218 -3.31 12.07 6.30
C ALA A 218 -3.82 11.63 4.91
N VAL A 219 -3.51 10.39 4.55
CA VAL A 219 -4.03 9.70 3.36
C VAL A 219 -5.31 9.01 3.77
N ARG A 220 -6.42 9.59 3.30
CA ARG A 220 -7.76 9.34 3.85
C ARG A 220 -8.47 8.09 3.31
N GLU A 221 -7.73 7.25 2.61
CA GLU A 221 -8.16 5.88 2.34
C GLU A 221 -8.37 5.17 3.69
N LYS A 222 -9.40 4.33 3.79
CA LYS A 222 -9.62 3.48 4.96
C LYS A 222 -9.70 2.05 4.49
N LEU A 223 -8.82 1.20 5.01
CA LEU A 223 -8.77 -0.22 4.66
C LEU A 223 -9.32 -1.06 5.81
N THR A 224 -10.08 -2.11 5.48
CA THR A 224 -10.75 -2.96 6.46
C THR A 224 -9.78 -3.71 7.35
N ASP A 225 -8.71 -4.24 6.77
CA ASP A 225 -7.65 -4.96 7.48
C ASP A 225 -6.87 -4.04 8.43
N ASP A 226 -6.51 -2.85 7.96
CA ASP A 226 -5.85 -1.83 8.80
C ASP A 226 -6.75 -1.40 9.97
N ASN A 227 -8.04 -1.13 9.71
CA ASN A 227 -9.00 -0.74 10.75
C ASN A 227 -9.24 -1.87 11.76
N ALA A 228 -9.40 -3.11 11.30
CA ALA A 228 -9.56 -4.26 12.19
C ALA A 228 -8.31 -4.46 13.09
N ALA A 229 -7.11 -4.25 12.55
CA ALA A 229 -5.89 -4.31 13.32
C ALA A 229 -5.78 -3.15 14.33
N LEU A 230 -6.24 -1.95 13.97
CA LEU A 230 -6.24 -0.78 14.85
C LEU A 230 -7.25 -0.90 15.98
N VAL A 231 -8.46 -1.43 15.73
CA VAL A 231 -9.42 -1.77 16.79
C VAL A 231 -8.76 -2.61 17.87
N ARG A 232 -7.99 -3.64 17.47
CA ARG A 232 -7.29 -4.50 18.42
C ARG A 232 -6.15 -3.78 19.16
N ALA A 233 -5.36 -2.96 18.45
CA ALA A 233 -4.28 -2.19 19.07
C ALA A 233 -4.80 -1.18 20.11
N PHE A 234 -5.89 -0.46 19.80
CA PHE A 234 -6.53 0.48 20.70
C PHE A 234 -7.22 -0.22 21.88
N ALA A 235 -7.89 -1.35 21.65
CA ALA A 235 -8.44 -2.17 22.74
C ALA A 235 -7.34 -2.70 23.69
N HIS A 236 -6.17 -3.08 23.15
CA HIS A 236 -5.01 -3.41 23.98
C HIS A 236 -4.46 -2.19 24.72
N GLY A 237 -4.41 -1.02 24.08
CA GLY A 237 -4.10 0.25 24.72
C GLY A 237 -4.95 0.45 25.97
N TYR A 238 -6.27 0.41 25.82
CA TYR A 238 -7.22 0.50 26.94
C TYR A 238 -6.94 -0.54 28.02
N ARG A 239 -6.74 -1.81 27.65
CA ARG A 239 -6.46 -2.89 28.61
C ARG A 239 -5.19 -2.64 29.44
N TYR A 240 -4.15 -2.04 28.85
CA TYR A 240 -2.87 -1.84 29.54
C TYR A 240 -2.79 -0.51 30.31
N THR A 241 -3.54 0.51 29.92
CA THR A 241 -3.48 1.85 30.52
C THR A 241 -4.72 2.23 31.34
N GLY A 242 -5.90 1.72 30.98
CA GLY A 242 -7.19 2.15 31.52
C GLY A 242 -7.73 3.45 30.92
N GLU A 243 -7.09 4.00 29.88
CA GLU A 243 -7.48 5.27 29.25
C GLU A 243 -8.70 5.07 28.34
N GLU A 244 -9.86 5.59 28.77
CA GLU A 244 -11.15 5.42 28.06
C GLU A 244 -11.11 5.96 26.62
N THR A 245 -10.30 6.97 26.31
CA THR A 245 -10.17 7.50 24.95
C THR A 245 -9.72 6.43 23.95
N TYR A 246 -8.93 5.43 24.37
CA TYR A 246 -8.54 4.32 23.50
C TYR A 246 -9.69 3.36 23.24
N ARG A 247 -10.56 3.16 24.23
CA ARG A 247 -11.78 2.39 24.05
C ARG A 247 -12.72 3.11 23.08
N ASP A 248 -12.93 4.41 23.26
CA ASP A 248 -13.79 5.21 22.38
C ASP A 248 -13.31 5.15 20.92
N ALA A 249 -12.00 5.23 20.68
CA ALA A 249 -11.42 5.11 19.35
C ALA A 249 -11.64 3.71 18.74
N ALA A 250 -11.52 2.65 19.54
CA ALA A 250 -11.81 1.29 19.08
C ALA A 250 -13.31 1.09 18.77
N GLU A 251 -14.20 1.60 19.62
CA GLU A 251 -15.66 1.54 19.41
C GLU A 251 -16.07 2.32 18.15
N SER A 252 -15.53 3.53 17.95
CA SER A 252 -15.76 4.33 16.73
C SER A 252 -15.30 3.62 15.44
N ALA A 253 -14.17 2.90 15.49
CA ALA A 253 -13.72 2.11 14.35
C ALA A 253 -14.56 0.84 14.12
N ILE A 254 -15.08 0.22 15.18
CA ILE A 254 -16.04 -0.89 15.06
C ILE A 254 -17.33 -0.39 14.41
N GLU A 255 -17.86 0.75 14.85
CA GLU A 255 -19.06 1.36 14.27
C GLU A 255 -18.86 1.52 12.76
N TYR A 256 -17.84 2.26 12.33
CA TYR A 256 -17.46 2.42 10.93
C TYR A 256 -17.39 1.10 10.15
N LEU A 257 -16.73 0.07 10.70
CA LEU A 257 -16.64 -1.23 10.05
C LEU A 257 -18.03 -1.86 9.84
N THR A 258 -18.90 -1.76 10.83
CA THR A 258 -20.23 -2.39 10.84
C THR A 258 -21.34 -1.58 10.17
N THR A 259 -21.13 -0.28 9.95
CA THR A 259 -22.09 0.61 9.27
C THR A 259 -21.70 0.86 7.82
N ASP A 260 -20.46 1.28 7.57
CA ASP A 260 -20.02 1.77 6.26
C ASP A 260 -19.40 0.66 5.40
N LEU A 261 -18.64 -0.24 6.02
CA LEU A 261 -17.98 -1.33 5.30
C LEU A 261 -18.78 -2.63 5.29
N TRP A 262 -19.82 -2.78 6.11
CA TRP A 262 -20.69 -3.94 6.05
C TRP A 262 -21.64 -3.86 4.85
N THR A 263 -21.58 -4.87 3.98
CA THR A 263 -22.40 -4.93 2.76
C THR A 263 -23.72 -5.70 2.93
N GLY A 264 -24.03 -6.15 4.14
CA GLY A 264 -25.16 -7.06 4.42
C GLY A 264 -24.76 -8.53 4.54
N ASP A 265 -23.72 -8.95 3.80
CA ASP A 265 -23.24 -10.35 3.78
C ASP A 265 -21.73 -10.47 4.06
N ALA A 266 -20.95 -9.41 3.84
CA ALA A 266 -19.51 -9.38 4.03
C ALA A 266 -19.03 -7.97 4.35
N PHE A 267 -17.75 -7.81 4.68
CA PHE A 267 -17.11 -6.50 4.72
C PHE A 267 -16.53 -6.16 3.34
N ALA A 268 -16.79 -4.95 2.85
CA ALA A 268 -16.03 -4.34 1.78
C ALA A 268 -14.55 -4.27 2.17
N ALA A 269 -13.63 -4.25 1.20
CA ALA A 269 -12.19 -4.27 1.47
C ALA A 269 -11.63 -2.89 1.88
N SER A 270 -12.30 -1.81 1.48
CA SER A 270 -11.76 -0.46 1.54
C SER A 270 -12.80 0.61 1.23
N GLN A 271 -12.55 1.82 1.71
CA GLN A 271 -13.14 3.06 1.24
C GLN A 271 -12.05 3.94 0.61
N GLY A 272 -12.32 4.46 -0.60
CA GLY A 272 -11.41 5.37 -1.29
C GLY A 272 -11.30 6.72 -0.60
N GLY A 273 -10.09 7.28 -0.56
CA GLY A 273 -9.88 8.66 -0.12
C GLY A 273 -10.12 9.61 -1.29
N ASP A 274 -11.22 10.35 -1.31
CA ASP A 274 -11.41 11.47 -2.24
C ASP A 274 -11.03 12.79 -1.56
N GLU A 275 -9.90 13.39 -1.97
CA GLU A 275 -9.48 14.68 -1.43
C GLU A 275 -10.52 15.79 -1.65
N ALA A 276 -11.37 15.71 -2.68
CA ALA A 276 -12.44 16.68 -2.90
C ALA A 276 -13.54 16.53 -1.83
N TYR A 277 -13.98 15.30 -1.55
CA TYR A 277 -14.94 15.00 -0.48
C TYR A 277 -14.43 15.49 0.89
N PHE A 278 -13.17 15.20 1.21
CA PHE A 278 -12.60 15.60 2.51
C PHE A 278 -12.21 17.08 2.59
N ARG A 279 -12.33 17.86 1.50
CA ARG A 279 -12.27 19.33 1.52
C ARG A 279 -13.63 19.97 1.80
N LEU A 280 -14.73 19.22 1.69
CA LEU A 280 -16.05 19.70 2.08
C LEU A 280 -16.10 19.86 3.61
N GLU A 281 -16.87 20.86 4.05
CA GLU A 281 -17.27 20.99 5.45
C GLU A 281 -18.02 19.72 5.89
N PRO A 282 -17.89 19.26 7.15
CA PRO A 282 -18.51 18.01 7.61
C PRO A 282 -20.00 17.91 7.25
N ALA A 283 -20.80 18.95 7.47
CA ALA A 283 -22.23 18.96 7.16
C ALA A 283 -22.54 18.79 5.66
N ALA A 284 -21.62 19.18 4.77
CA ALA A 284 -21.79 19.03 3.32
C ALA A 284 -21.34 17.65 2.80
N ARG A 285 -20.82 16.77 3.69
CA ARG A 285 -20.42 15.40 3.36
C ARG A 285 -21.55 14.38 3.48
N GLU A 286 -22.62 14.71 4.19
CA GLU A 286 -23.81 13.86 4.29
C GLU A 286 -24.59 13.81 2.95
N ASP A 287 -24.47 14.87 2.15
CA ASP A 287 -25.20 15.06 0.88
C ASP A 287 -24.38 14.67 -0.37
N ALA A 288 -23.11 14.25 -0.22
CA ALA A 288 -22.14 14.04 -1.31
C ALA A 288 -21.73 12.58 -1.48
#